data_AF-A0A263HFB1-F1
#
_entry.id   AF-A0A263HFB1-F1
#
_cell.length_a   1.000
_cell.length_b   1.000
_cell.length_c   1.000
_cell.angle_alpha   90.00
_cell.angle_beta   90.00
_cell.angle_gamma   90.00
#
_symmetry.space_group_name_H-M   'P 1'
#
loop_
_entity.id
_entity.type
_entity.pdbx_description
1 polymer ?
#
loop_
_entity_poly.entity_id
_entity_poly.type
_entity_poly.pdbx_seq_one_letter_code
_entity_poly.pdbx_strand_id
1 'polypeptide(L)'
;MVNLSVKVTGLKELKQRLSTLERKAKNRIAVKAMRRGGIIIRDQARENAPLLKEKVPHRKRGTLRKSIVTRTKLQKDGSVRTVIFVRTLKNSKILEFKSKTGKSGAYNPNDPFYWRFLEFGTSKMPAQPFLQPAFSSKKEKALQEIISTLRDEISKEAKR
;
A
#
# COMPACT_ATOMS: atom_id res chain seq x y z
N MET A 1 -20.77 -11.58 -2.64
CA MET A 1 -20.21 -10.81 -1.51
C MET A 1 -19.77 -11.80 -0.46
N VAL A 2 -18.50 -11.78 -0.01
CA VAL A 2 -18.03 -12.69 1.03
C VAL A 2 -18.25 -12.03 2.39
N ASN A 3 -19.25 -12.49 3.13
CA ASN A 3 -19.39 -12.18 4.56
C ASN A 3 -18.32 -12.96 5.32
N LEU A 4 -17.28 -12.29 5.80
CA LEU A 4 -16.22 -12.91 6.59
C LEU A 4 -16.29 -12.38 8.03
N SER A 5 -16.67 -13.25 8.97
CA SER A 5 -16.68 -12.94 10.40
C SER A 5 -15.33 -13.33 11.00
N VAL A 6 -14.46 -12.34 11.26
CA VAL A 6 -13.22 -12.54 12.01
C VAL A 6 -13.50 -12.25 13.47
N LYS A 7 -13.49 -13.28 14.33
CA LYS A 7 -13.63 -13.10 15.79
C LYS A 7 -12.31 -12.59 16.37
N VAL A 8 -12.25 -11.28 16.63
CA VAL A 8 -11.13 -10.66 17.37
C VAL A 8 -11.53 -10.55 18.84
N THR A 9 -10.91 -11.35 19.71
CA THR A 9 -11.03 -11.18 21.16
C THR A 9 -10.19 -10.00 21.63
N GLY A 10 -10.70 -9.21 22.58
CA GLY A 10 -9.94 -8.11 23.19
C GLY A 10 -10.01 -6.76 22.45
N LEU A 11 -10.78 -6.64 21.35
CA LEU A 11 -10.84 -5.39 20.56
C LEU A 11 -11.59 -4.27 21.29
N LYS A 12 -12.58 -4.62 22.11
CA LYS A 12 -13.36 -3.67 22.92
C LYS A 12 -12.48 -3.01 23.97
N GLU A 13 -11.71 -3.81 24.68
CA GLU A 13 -10.74 -3.41 25.71
C GLU A 13 -9.63 -2.57 25.08
N LEU A 14 -9.14 -2.98 23.90
CA LEU A 14 -8.15 -2.21 23.14
C LEU A 14 -8.68 -0.82 22.76
N LYS A 15 -9.94 -0.74 22.29
CA LYS A 15 -10.59 0.53 21.97
C LYS A 15 -10.71 1.42 23.20
N GLN A 16 -11.10 0.87 24.35
CA GLN A 16 -11.20 1.61 25.61
C GLN A 16 -9.84 2.17 26.03
N ARG A 17 -8.79 1.35 26.06
CA ARG A 17 -7.43 1.80 26.40
C ARG A 17 -6.87 2.82 25.41
N LEU A 18 -7.18 2.70 24.12
CA LEU A 18 -6.79 3.70 23.13
C LEU A 18 -7.54 5.02 23.34
N SER A 19 -8.79 4.98 23.82
CA SER A 19 -9.63 6.15 24.01
C SER A 19 -9.25 7.00 25.22
N THR A 20 -8.61 6.40 26.23
CA THR A 20 -8.10 7.11 27.42
C THR A 20 -6.81 7.88 27.13
N LEU A 21 -6.13 7.61 26.00
CA LEU A 21 -4.91 8.31 25.62
C LEU A 21 -5.19 9.70 25.05
N GLU A 22 -4.24 10.61 25.25
CA GLU A 22 -4.23 11.93 24.63
C GLU A 22 -4.31 11.81 23.09
N ARG A 23 -4.99 12.77 22.44
CA ARG A 23 -5.23 12.75 20.99
C ARG A 23 -3.94 12.58 20.18
N LYS A 24 -2.86 13.24 20.58
CA LYS A 24 -1.56 13.15 19.90
C LYS A 24 -0.97 11.74 19.95
N ALA A 25 -0.99 11.12 21.13
CA ALA A 25 -0.52 9.74 21.33
C ALA A 25 -1.37 8.75 20.52
N LYS A 26 -2.69 8.83 20.64
CA LYS A 26 -3.64 8.02 19.87
C LYS A 26 -3.38 8.07 18.37
N ASN A 27 -3.24 9.27 17.80
CA ASN A 27 -3.02 9.45 16.37
C ASN A 27 -1.68 8.86 15.92
N ARG A 28 -0.61 9.07 16.70
CA ARG A 28 0.72 8.50 16.41
C ARG A 28 0.67 6.98 16.39
N ILE A 29 0.04 6.37 17.40
CA ILE A 29 -0.09 4.91 17.56
C ILE A 29 -0.90 4.33 16.40
N ALA A 30 -2.07 4.92 16.09
CA ALA A 30 -2.93 4.48 14.99
C ALA A 30 -2.22 4.56 13.63
N VAL A 31 -1.50 5.66 13.36
CA VAL A 31 -0.70 5.80 12.12
C VAL A 31 0.39 4.75 12.04
N LYS A 32 1.09 4.47 13.14
CA LYS A 32 2.14 3.45 13.20
C LYS A 32 1.59 2.04 12.92
N ALA A 33 0.52 1.65 13.60
CA ALA A 33 -0.12 0.36 13.40
C ALA A 33 -0.63 0.16 11.96
N MET A 34 -1.36 1.15 11.43
CA MET A 34 -1.87 1.10 10.05
C MET A 34 -0.76 1.09 9.00
N ARG A 35 0.40 1.72 9.29
CA ARG A 35 1.56 1.67 8.40
C ARG A 35 2.19 0.27 8.41
N ARG A 36 2.33 -0.37 9.57
CA ARG A 36 2.88 -1.74 9.70
C ARG A 36 2.02 -2.76 8.96
N GLY A 37 0.71 -2.75 9.14
CA GLY A 37 -0.20 -3.63 8.39
C GLY A 37 -0.12 -3.41 6.87
N GLY A 38 -0.07 -2.14 6.42
CA GLY A 38 0.05 -1.84 4.99
C GLY A 38 1.37 -2.27 4.36
N ILE A 39 2.47 -2.29 5.12
CA ILE A 39 3.78 -2.77 4.65
C ILE A 39 3.72 -4.24 4.22
N ILE A 40 3.03 -5.08 4.99
CA ILE A 40 2.88 -6.51 4.68
C ILE A 40 2.21 -6.71 3.32
N ILE A 41 1.08 -6.02 3.08
CA ILE A 41 0.35 -6.13 1.82
C ILE A 41 1.17 -5.57 0.65
N ARG A 42 1.87 -4.46 0.86
CA ARG A 42 2.78 -3.87 -0.13
C ARG A 42 3.88 -4.83 -0.53
N ASP A 43 4.49 -5.50 0.44
CA ASP A 43 5.61 -6.40 0.15
C ASP A 43 5.13 -7.66 -0.58
N GLN A 44 3.95 -8.19 -0.23
CA GLN A 44 3.34 -9.25 -1.04
C GLN A 44 2.99 -8.78 -2.46
N ALA A 45 2.46 -7.56 -2.62
CA ALA A 45 2.18 -7.01 -3.95
C ALA A 45 3.46 -6.85 -4.78
N ARG A 46 4.60 -6.55 -4.14
CA ARG A 46 5.91 -6.46 -4.78
C ARG A 46 6.46 -7.81 -5.23
N GLU A 47 6.19 -8.86 -4.47
CA GLU A 47 6.54 -10.24 -4.83
C GLU A 47 5.69 -10.74 -6.00
N ASN A 48 4.38 -10.44 -5.97
CA ASN A 48 3.45 -10.84 -7.02
C ASN A 48 3.64 -10.05 -8.33
N ALA A 49 4.27 -8.87 -8.28
CA ALA A 49 4.41 -8.00 -9.44
C ALA A 49 5.30 -8.63 -10.51
N PRO A 50 4.83 -8.74 -11.77
CA PRO A 50 5.60 -9.36 -12.83
C PRO A 50 6.87 -8.56 -13.13
N LEU A 51 7.97 -9.29 -13.38
CA LEU A 51 9.22 -8.69 -13.82
C LEU A 51 9.29 -8.68 -15.34
N LEU A 52 9.86 -7.60 -15.87
CA LEU A 52 10.17 -7.50 -17.29
C LEU A 52 11.15 -8.62 -17.69
N LYS A 53 10.73 -9.48 -18.63
CA LYS A 53 11.53 -10.61 -19.14
C LYS A 53 12.60 -10.14 -20.13
N GLU A 54 12.19 -9.33 -21.10
CA GLU A 54 13.05 -8.86 -22.20
C GLU A 54 13.47 -7.40 -22.01
N LYS A 55 14.69 -7.07 -22.43
CA LYS A 55 15.18 -5.69 -22.37
C LYS A 55 14.57 -4.89 -23.53
N VAL A 56 13.73 -3.92 -23.20
CA VAL A 56 13.17 -2.96 -24.16
C VAL A 56 13.55 -1.52 -23.77
N PRO A 57 13.80 -0.61 -24.72
CA PRO A 57 14.29 0.74 -24.41
C PRO A 57 13.37 1.58 -23.52
N HIS A 58 12.07 1.32 -23.58
CA HIS A 58 11.03 2.12 -22.91
C HIS A 58 10.56 1.53 -21.57
N ARG A 59 11.16 0.44 -21.09
CA ARG A 59 10.83 -0.17 -19.78
C ARG A 59 12.09 -0.62 -19.07
N LYS A 60 12.11 -0.45 -17.76
CA LYS A 60 13.19 -0.93 -16.91
C LYS A 60 12.70 -2.06 -16.00
N ARG A 61 13.49 -3.14 -15.92
CA ARG A 61 13.19 -4.29 -15.06
C ARG A 61 13.06 -3.84 -13.60
N GLY A 62 11.97 -4.23 -12.96
CA GLY A 62 11.69 -3.91 -11.56
C GLY A 62 11.12 -2.52 -11.28
N THR A 63 10.89 -1.67 -12.29
CA THR A 63 10.24 -0.35 -12.10
C THR A 63 8.88 -0.52 -11.42
N LEU A 64 8.02 -1.41 -11.93
CA LEU A 64 6.70 -1.69 -11.34
C LEU A 64 6.81 -2.08 -9.86
N ARG A 65 7.62 -3.09 -9.55
CA ARG A 65 7.86 -3.58 -8.19
C ARG A 65 8.29 -2.44 -7.25
N LYS A 66 9.27 -1.62 -7.66
CA LYS A 66 9.75 -0.50 -6.83
C LYS A 66 8.69 0.59 -6.61
N SER A 67 7.80 0.77 -7.58
CA SER A 67 6.74 1.79 -7.54
C SER A 67 5.52 1.39 -6.72
N ILE A 68 5.38 0.13 -6.30
CA ILE A 68 4.35 -0.27 -5.34
C ILE A 68 4.72 0.26 -3.97
N VAL A 69 3.87 1.14 -3.44
CA VAL A 69 4.13 1.89 -2.21
C VAL A 69 2.90 1.94 -1.31
N THR A 70 3.14 2.28 -0.05
CA THR A 70 2.08 2.58 0.92
C THR A 70 2.04 4.06 1.23
N ARG A 71 0.83 4.58 1.50
CA ARG A 71 0.62 5.91 2.08
C ARG A 71 -0.40 5.81 3.19
N THR A 72 0.00 6.24 4.38
CA THR A 72 -0.86 6.34 5.56
C THR A 72 -1.19 7.80 5.80
N LYS A 73 -2.47 8.13 5.98
CA LYS A 73 -2.95 9.49 6.23
C LYS A 73 -3.99 9.47 7.36
N LEU A 74 -3.80 10.36 8.33
CA LEU A 74 -4.82 10.72 9.30
C LEU A 74 -5.88 11.61 8.61
N GLN A 75 -7.14 11.23 8.74
CA GLN A 75 -8.29 11.96 8.20
C GLN A 75 -8.78 13.00 9.20
N LYS A 76 -9.65 13.91 8.73
CA LYS A 76 -10.22 14.99 9.57
C LYS A 76 -11.11 14.46 10.70
N ASP A 77 -11.76 13.32 10.49
CA ASP A 77 -12.59 12.60 11.47
C ASP A 77 -11.78 11.81 12.52
N GLY A 78 -10.44 11.86 12.45
CA GLY A 78 -9.54 11.11 13.33
C GLY A 78 -9.30 9.66 12.90
N SER A 79 -9.94 9.19 11.81
CA SER A 79 -9.65 7.87 11.25
C SER A 79 -8.29 7.85 10.56
N VAL A 80 -7.64 6.69 10.52
CA VAL A 80 -6.36 6.50 9.81
C VAL A 80 -6.58 5.59 8.62
N ARG A 81 -6.25 6.09 7.42
CA ARG A 81 -6.34 5.32 6.18
C ARG A 81 -4.95 5.00 5.65
N THR A 82 -4.66 3.73 5.42
CA THR A 82 -3.51 3.29 4.62
C THR A 82 -3.96 2.82 3.25
N VAL A 83 -3.32 3.32 2.21
CA VAL A 83 -3.55 2.91 0.81
C VAL A 83 -2.27 2.29 0.26
N ILE A 84 -2.41 1.14 -0.40
CA ILE A 84 -1.37 0.53 -1.21
C ILE A 84 -1.68 0.85 -2.67
N PHE A 85 -0.73 1.44 -3.37
CA PHE A 85 -0.93 1.87 -4.76
C PHE A 85 0.38 1.85 -5.55
N VAL A 86 0.27 1.88 -6.87
CA VAL A 86 1.41 2.06 -7.77
C VAL A 86 1.65 3.55 -7.99
N ARG A 87 2.83 4.02 -7.60
CA ARG A 87 3.26 5.41 -7.81
C ARG A 87 3.74 5.59 -9.24
N THR A 88 2.95 6.28 -10.04
CA THR A 88 3.36 6.75 -11.38
C THR A 88 4.25 7.99 -11.26
N LEU A 89 4.95 8.33 -12.34
CA LEU A 89 5.74 9.54 -12.39
C LEU A 89 4.86 10.79 -12.22
N LYS A 90 5.44 11.84 -11.61
CA LYS A 90 4.78 13.15 -11.52
C LYS A 90 4.68 13.78 -12.91
N ASN A 91 3.61 14.54 -13.15
CA ASN A 91 3.42 15.25 -14.43
C ASN A 91 4.62 16.13 -14.81
N SER A 92 5.25 16.81 -13.85
CA SER A 92 6.46 17.61 -14.11
C SER A 92 7.62 16.78 -14.70
N LYS A 93 7.83 15.55 -14.22
CA LYS A 93 8.86 14.65 -14.75
C LYS A 93 8.49 14.05 -16.11
N ILE A 94 7.21 13.87 -16.38
CA ILE A 94 6.72 13.45 -17.70
C ILE A 94 6.94 14.57 -18.72
N LEU A 95 6.65 15.83 -18.36
CA LEU A 95 6.90 17.00 -19.20
C LEU A 95 8.40 17.22 -19.46
N GLU A 96 9.24 17.10 -18.41
CA GLU A 96 10.69 17.18 -18.55
C GLU A 96 11.22 16.13 -19.54
N PHE A 97 10.75 14.88 -19.45
CA PHE A 97 11.12 13.81 -20.38
C PHE A 97 10.66 14.10 -21.81
N LYS A 98 9.43 14.60 -21.99
CA LYS A 98 8.89 14.97 -23.29
C LYS A 98 9.70 16.10 -23.94
N SER A 99 10.06 17.12 -23.18
CA SER A 99 10.89 18.23 -23.67
C SER A 99 12.28 17.76 -24.11
N LYS A 100 12.91 16.83 -23.37
CA LYS A 100 14.25 16.32 -23.68
C LYS A 100 14.31 15.32 -24.82
N THR A 101 13.27 14.52 -25.03
CA THR A 101 13.31 13.37 -25.95
C THR A 101 12.30 13.44 -27.08
N GLY A 102 11.36 14.39 -27.04
CA GLY A 102 10.19 14.44 -27.93
C GLY A 102 9.16 13.34 -27.68
N LYS A 103 9.45 12.34 -26.82
CA LYS A 103 8.59 11.16 -26.61
C LYS A 103 7.60 11.37 -25.46
N SER A 104 6.46 10.69 -25.53
CA SER A 104 5.46 10.71 -24.45
C SER A 104 5.94 9.99 -23.19
N GLY A 105 5.30 10.24 -22.06
CA GLY A 105 5.63 9.59 -20.78
C GLY A 105 5.53 8.06 -20.81
N ALA A 106 4.74 7.50 -21.73
CA ALA A 106 4.63 6.06 -21.94
C ALA A 106 5.97 5.41 -22.37
N TYR A 107 6.87 6.20 -22.94
CA TYR A 107 8.21 5.75 -23.32
C TYR A 107 9.26 5.95 -22.20
N ASN A 108 8.88 6.52 -21.06
CA ASN A 108 9.78 6.74 -19.94
C ASN A 108 9.99 5.42 -19.16
N PRO A 109 11.21 4.86 -19.10
CA PRO A 109 11.47 3.58 -18.43
C PRO A 109 11.17 3.56 -16.93
N ASN A 110 11.05 4.75 -16.33
CA ASN A 110 10.77 4.93 -14.91
C ASN A 110 9.27 5.12 -14.61
N ASP A 111 8.41 5.23 -15.63
CA ASP A 111 6.96 5.34 -15.41
C ASP A 111 6.30 3.97 -15.47
N PRO A 112 5.78 3.43 -14.36
CA PRO A 112 5.04 2.17 -14.36
C PRO A 112 3.60 2.34 -14.85
N PHE A 113 3.26 3.31 -15.71
CA PHE A 113 1.86 3.64 -16.08
C PHE A 113 1.05 2.42 -16.56
N TYR A 114 1.72 1.44 -17.17
CA TYR A 114 1.16 0.18 -17.67
C TYR A 114 0.65 -0.77 -16.56
N TRP A 115 0.86 -0.45 -15.28
CA TRP A 115 0.45 -1.29 -14.16
C TRP A 115 -1.04 -1.65 -14.18
N ARG A 116 -1.90 -0.73 -14.64
CA ARG A 116 -3.37 -0.95 -14.70
C ARG A 116 -3.73 -2.04 -15.69
N PHE A 117 -3.04 -2.08 -16.82
CA PHE A 117 -3.25 -3.09 -17.85
C PHE A 117 -2.80 -4.47 -17.38
N LEU A 118 -1.77 -4.52 -16.52
CA LEU A 118 -1.39 -5.77 -15.85
C LEU A 118 -2.42 -6.18 -14.81
N GLU A 119 -2.88 -5.26 -13.95
CA GLU A 119 -3.83 -5.61 -12.88
C GLU A 119 -5.20 -6.06 -13.42
N PHE A 120 -5.72 -5.39 -14.46
CA PHE A 120 -7.11 -5.60 -14.93
C PHE A 120 -7.20 -6.27 -16.30
N GLY A 121 -6.08 -6.42 -17.01
CA GLY A 121 -6.09 -6.88 -18.39
C GLY A 121 -6.51 -5.80 -19.38
N THR A 122 -6.57 -6.19 -20.64
CA THR A 122 -7.05 -5.39 -21.78
C THR A 122 -7.75 -6.32 -22.76
N SER A 123 -8.43 -5.77 -23.78
CA SER A 123 -9.02 -6.59 -24.85
C SER A 123 -8.01 -7.49 -25.59
N LYS A 124 -6.70 -7.18 -25.50
CA LYS A 124 -5.62 -7.90 -26.21
C LYS A 124 -4.72 -8.73 -25.28
N MET A 125 -4.94 -8.70 -23.96
CA MET A 125 -4.06 -9.35 -22.99
C MET A 125 -4.84 -9.67 -21.70
N PRO A 126 -4.75 -10.91 -21.18
CA PRO A 126 -5.39 -11.26 -19.92
C PRO A 126 -4.75 -10.54 -18.71
N ALA A 127 -5.53 -10.40 -17.63
CA ALA A 127 -5.05 -9.81 -16.39
C ALA A 127 -3.99 -10.69 -15.72
N GLN A 128 -2.95 -10.05 -15.18
CA GLN A 128 -1.97 -10.61 -14.27
C GLN A 128 -2.01 -9.82 -12.95
N PRO A 129 -3.07 -10.02 -12.15
CA PRO A 129 -3.30 -9.21 -10.96
C PRO A 129 -2.22 -9.47 -9.91
N PHE A 130 -1.76 -8.40 -9.26
CA PHE A 130 -0.73 -8.45 -8.22
C PHE A 130 -1.14 -7.68 -6.97
N LEU A 131 -2.01 -6.65 -7.08
CA LEU A 131 -2.51 -5.90 -5.93
C LEU A 131 -3.66 -6.63 -5.24
N GLN A 132 -4.68 -7.03 -5.99
CA GLN A 132 -5.85 -7.72 -5.44
C GLN A 132 -5.48 -9.03 -4.73
N PRO A 133 -4.70 -9.97 -5.33
CA PRO A 133 -4.32 -11.20 -4.65
C PRO A 133 -3.40 -10.95 -3.44
N ALA A 134 -2.57 -9.91 -3.47
CA ALA A 134 -1.76 -9.53 -2.30
C ALA A 134 -2.63 -9.07 -1.13
N PHE A 135 -3.68 -8.29 -1.39
CA PHE A 135 -4.64 -7.92 -0.36
C PHE A 135 -5.39 -9.15 0.19
N SER A 136 -5.98 -9.96 -0.70
CA SER A 136 -6.78 -11.13 -0.29
C SER A 136 -5.99 -12.13 0.54
N SER A 137 -4.73 -12.39 0.19
CA SER A 137 -3.87 -13.36 0.87
C SER A 137 -3.28 -12.84 2.19
N LYS A 138 -3.06 -11.53 2.34
CA LYS A 138 -2.39 -10.96 3.53
C LYS A 138 -3.28 -10.13 4.44
N LYS A 139 -4.57 -9.92 4.12
CA LYS A 139 -5.50 -9.13 4.95
C LYS A 139 -5.54 -9.57 6.41
N GLU A 140 -5.50 -10.87 6.69
CA GLU A 140 -5.55 -11.41 8.06
C GLU A 140 -4.24 -11.17 8.81
N LYS A 141 -3.09 -11.45 8.17
CA LYS A 141 -1.77 -11.16 8.73
C LYS A 141 -1.59 -9.66 8.98
N ALA A 142 -2.08 -8.81 8.07
CA ALA A 142 -2.06 -7.36 8.25
C ALA A 142 -2.95 -6.91 9.41
N LEU A 143 -4.12 -7.51 9.60
CA LEU A 143 -5.01 -7.24 10.73
C LEU A 143 -4.35 -7.63 12.06
N GLN A 144 -3.74 -8.81 12.13
CA GLN A 144 -3.00 -9.28 13.30
C GLN A 144 -1.85 -8.33 13.65
N GLU A 145 -1.07 -7.90 12.67
CA GLU A 145 0.03 -6.94 12.85
C GLU A 145 -0.47 -5.59 13.38
N ILE A 146 -1.60 -5.10 12.87
CA ILE A 146 -2.23 -3.86 13.34
C ILE A 146 -2.61 -4.01 14.82
N ILE A 147 -3.30 -5.10 15.18
CA ILE A 147 -3.73 -5.35 16.56
C ILE A 147 -2.52 -5.47 17.50
N SER A 148 -1.49 -6.22 17.09
CA SER A 148 -0.25 -6.38 17.87
C SER A 148 0.43 -5.03 18.09
N THR A 149 0.63 -4.25 17.02
CA THR A 149 1.26 -2.94 17.12
C THR A 149 0.46 -1.99 18.00
N LEU A 150 -0.87 -2.02 17.93
CA LEU A 150 -1.72 -1.22 18.81
C LEU A 150 -1.51 -1.60 20.28
N ARG A 151 -1.55 -2.90 20.61
CA ARG A 151 -1.34 -3.40 21.98
C ARG A 151 0.02 -2.96 22.52
N ASP A 152 1.08 -3.20 21.76
CA ASP A 152 2.45 -2.90 22.17
C ASP A 152 2.65 -1.40 22.42
N GLU A 153 2.13 -0.55 21.54
CA GLU A 153 2.33 0.89 21.64
C GLU A 153 1.44 1.53 22.71
N ILE A 154 0.23 1.02 22.93
CA ILE A 154 -0.61 1.44 24.08
C ILE A 154 0.09 1.07 25.40
N SER A 155 0.62 -0.15 25.50
CA SER A 155 1.35 -0.57 26.70
C SER A 155 2.62 0.24 26.94
N LYS A 156 3.31 0.70 25.89
CA LYS A 156 4.44 1.63 26.02
C LYS A 156 4.01 3.02 26.47
N GLU A 157 2.89 3.53 25.93
CA GLU A 157 2.39 4.85 26.33
C GLU A 157 1.92 4.86 27.79
N ALA A 158 1.32 3.77 28.28
CA ALA A 158 0.85 3.66 29.66
C ALA A 158 1.98 3.57 30.70
N LYS A 159 3.20 3.21 30.28
CA LYS A 159 4.40 3.16 31.14
C LYS A 159 5.17 4.47 31.18
N ARG A 160 4.76 5.45 30.37
CA ARG A 160 5.45 6.72 30.20
C ARG A 160 4.85 7.77 31.12
#